data_AF-A0A7C7T8B0-F1
#
_entry.id   AF-A0A7C7T8B0-F1
#
_cell.length_a   1.000
_cell.length_b   1.000
_cell.length_c   1.000
_cell.angle_alpha   90.00
_cell.angle_beta   90.00
_cell.angle_gamma   90.00
#
_symmetry.space_group_name_H-M   'P 1'
#
loop_
_entity.id
_entity.type
_entity.pdbx_description
1 polymer ?
#
loop_
_entity_poly.entity_id
_entity_poly.type
_entity_poly.pdbx_seq_one_letter_code
_entity_poly.pdbx_strand_id
1 'polypeptide(L)'
;MIFEDCYKCPEVSGLKRELEIDHNHFLRKESRSIKVKTVSINDLLEEHNAPKNIDYISIDTEGSEFNILKELDLNKYNVSIFTIEHNFIEEKRNKVKQLLEKNNYFNVFEKISAFDGWYVKKNNPVFNILYK
;
A
#
# COMPACT_ATOMS: atom_id res chain seq x y z
N MET A 1 14.71 11.26 1.14
CA MET A 1 13.59 11.94 0.45
C MET A 1 13.12 13.13 1.27
N ILE A 2 12.22 13.98 0.74
CA ILE A 2 11.60 15.07 1.52
C ILE A 2 10.29 14.54 2.08
N PHE A 3 10.11 14.63 3.40
CA PHE A 3 8.92 14.23 4.13
C PHE A 3 8.25 15.48 4.71
N GLU A 4 6.93 15.60 4.58
CA GLU A 4 6.14 16.67 5.18
C GLU A 4 5.60 16.19 6.52
N ASP A 5 6.19 16.70 7.60
CA ASP A 5 5.76 16.46 8.98
C ASP A 5 4.59 17.38 9.32
N CYS A 6 3.36 16.86 9.24
CA CYS A 6 2.12 17.56 9.55
C CYS A 6 1.87 17.52 11.07
N TYR A 7 2.74 18.14 11.86
CA TYR A 7 2.80 18.02 13.32
C TYR A 7 1.49 18.26 14.11
N LYS A 8 0.48 18.93 13.52
CA LYS A 8 -0.86 19.08 14.12
C LYS A 8 -1.82 17.92 13.83
N CYS A 9 -1.61 17.22 12.72
CA CYS A 9 -2.32 16.02 12.28
C CYS A 9 -1.27 15.02 11.75
N PRO A 10 -0.46 14.40 12.64
CA PRO A 10 0.66 13.58 12.23
C PRO A 10 0.28 12.41 11.33
N GLU A 11 -0.96 11.92 11.45
CA GLU A 11 -1.54 10.85 10.66
C GLU A 11 -1.57 11.14 9.16
N VAL A 12 -1.61 12.40 8.74
CA VAL A 12 -1.58 12.78 7.30
C VAL A 12 -0.19 13.16 6.80
N SER A 13 0.86 12.85 7.57
CA SER A 13 2.24 13.13 7.20
C SER A 13 2.74 12.11 6.17
N GLY A 14 3.57 12.55 5.22
CA GLY A 14 4.02 11.66 4.16
C GLY A 14 5.16 12.21 3.33
N LEU A 15 5.60 11.42 2.35
CA LEU A 15 6.63 11.86 1.41
C LEU A 15 6.06 12.96 0.50
N LYS A 16 6.72 14.13 0.45
CA LYS A 16 6.24 15.34 -0.27
C LYS A 16 5.79 15.07 -1.72
N ARG A 17 6.44 14.14 -2.41
CA ARG A 17 6.15 13.80 -3.81
C ARG A 17 4.97 12.83 -3.97
N GLU A 18 4.61 12.14 -2.90
CA GLU A 18 3.57 11.11 -2.83
C GLU A 18 2.27 11.66 -2.22
N LEU A 19 2.37 12.78 -1.49
CA LEU A 19 1.22 13.51 -0.95
C LEU A 19 0.41 14.15 -2.08
N GLU A 20 -0.75 13.57 -2.36
CA GLU A 20 -1.70 14.05 -3.37
C GLU A 20 -2.63 15.15 -2.80
N ILE A 21 -3.40 15.79 -3.69
CA ILE A 21 -4.56 16.61 -3.30
C ILE A 21 -5.74 15.66 -3.08
N ASP A 22 -5.71 14.97 -1.95
CA ASP A 22 -6.80 14.11 -1.49
C ASP A 22 -7.75 14.89 -0.54
N HIS A 23 -8.68 14.16 0.07
CA HIS A 23 -9.60 14.73 1.05
C HIS A 23 -8.90 15.27 2.30
N ASN A 24 -7.67 14.86 2.59
CA ASN A 24 -6.88 15.25 3.75
C ASN A 24 -5.95 16.44 3.47
N HIS A 25 -5.84 16.90 2.22
CA HIS A 25 -4.90 17.96 1.83
C HIS A 25 -4.99 19.23 2.70
N PHE A 26 -6.19 19.59 3.18
CA PHE A 26 -6.38 20.77 4.03
C PHE A 26 -5.74 20.63 5.43
N LEU A 27 -5.61 19.41 5.94
CA LEU A 27 -4.95 19.10 7.21
C LEU A 27 -3.43 19.28 7.12
N ARG A 28 -2.88 19.20 5.89
CA ARG A 28 -1.43 19.31 5.61
C ARG A 28 -0.92 20.75 5.45
N LYS A 29 -1.81 21.75 5.56
CA LYS A 29 -1.48 23.18 5.42
C LYS A 29 -0.39 23.64 6.37
N GLU A 30 -0.36 23.06 7.57
CA GLU A 30 0.66 23.31 8.57
C GLU A 30 1.60 22.11 8.67
N SER A 31 2.65 22.14 7.86
CA SER A 31 3.65 21.08 7.82
C SER A 31 5.07 21.64 7.83
N ARG A 32 6.03 20.80 8.25
CA ARG A 32 7.46 21.07 8.19
C ARG A 32 8.13 20.07 7.26
N SER A 33 8.79 20.56 6.21
CA SER A 33 9.59 19.70 5.35
C SER A 33 10.88 19.28 6.05
N ILE A 34 11.11 17.96 6.14
CA ILE A 34 12.34 17.38 6.67
C ILE A 34 12.97 16.41 5.67
N LYS A 35 14.30 16.32 5.68
CA LYS A 35 15.02 15.33 4.88
C LYS A 35 15.16 14.05 5.67
N VAL A 36 14.53 12.98 5.18
CA VAL A 36 14.58 11.65 5.79
C VAL A 36 15.36 10.68 4.91
N LYS A 37 15.92 9.64 5.54
CA LYS A 37 16.38 8.44 4.83
C LYS A 37 15.17 7.52 4.63
N THR A 38 15.17 6.79 3.53
CA THR A 38 14.14 5.80 3.20
C THR A 38 14.84 4.51 2.82
N VAL A 39 14.14 3.39 2.98
CA VAL A 39 14.57 2.06 2.56
C VAL A 39 13.55 1.51 1.57
N SER A 40 13.98 0.67 0.61
CA SER A 40 13.03 0.00 -0.27
C SER A 40 12.31 -1.13 0.48
N ILE A 41 11.15 -1.57 0.01
CA ILE A 41 10.45 -2.69 0.64
C ILE A 41 11.26 -4.00 0.57
N ASN A 42 12.02 -4.21 -0.51
CA ASN A 42 12.85 -5.41 -0.65
C ASN A 42 14.01 -5.40 0.34
N ASP A 43 14.69 -4.25 0.47
CA ASP A 43 15.79 -4.08 1.43
C ASP A 43 15.26 -4.23 2.87
N LEU A 44 14.09 -3.65 3.18
CA LEU A 44 13.45 -3.77 4.50
C LEU A 44 13.17 -5.23 4.85
N LEU A 45 12.58 -5.98 3.91
CA LEU A 45 12.27 -7.40 4.12
C LEU A 45 13.55 -8.24 4.25
N GLU A 46 14.60 -7.93 3.48
CA GLU A 46 15.86 -8.66 3.50
C GLU A 46 16.69 -8.38 4.76
N GLU A 47 16.82 -7.11 5.16
CA GLU A 47 17.52 -6.69 6.37
C GLU A 47 16.95 -7.34 7.63
N HIS A 48 15.63 -7.51 7.67
CA HIS A 48 14.93 -8.15 8.78
C HIS A 48 14.72 -9.66 8.61
N ASN A 49 15.33 -10.30 7.61
CA ASN A 49 15.19 -11.73 7.33
C ASN A 49 13.72 -12.18 7.27
N ALA A 50 12.87 -11.37 6.65
CA ALA A 50 11.46 -11.70 6.48
C ALA A 50 11.30 -13.03 5.74
N PRO A 51 10.32 -13.86 6.13
CA PRO A 51 10.12 -15.14 5.48
C PRO A 51 9.74 -14.92 4.01
N LYS A 52 10.14 -15.85 3.13
CA LYS A 52 9.72 -15.82 1.72
C LYS A 52 8.22 -15.99 1.57
N ASN A 53 7.57 -16.74 2.46
CA ASN A 53 6.11 -16.86 2.51
C ASN A 53 5.60 -15.90 3.57
N ILE A 54 4.82 -14.90 3.17
CA ILE A 54 4.26 -13.88 4.05
C ILE A 54 2.75 -14.02 4.00
N ASP A 55 2.10 -14.27 5.13
CA ASP A 55 0.65 -14.47 5.12
C ASP A 55 -0.11 -13.17 4.80
N TYR A 56 0.43 -12.04 5.23
CA TYR A 56 -0.27 -10.78 5.16
C TYR A 56 0.68 -9.57 5.11
N ILE A 57 0.39 -8.62 4.22
CA ILE A 57 1.01 -7.29 4.22
C ILE A 57 -0.11 -6.24 4.15
N SER A 58 -0.02 -5.23 5.02
CA SER A 58 -0.82 -4.01 4.92
C SER A 58 0.09 -2.86 4.50
N ILE A 59 -0.35 -2.03 3.55
CA ILE A 59 0.37 -0.85 3.09
C ILE A 59 -0.57 0.35 3.16
N ASP A 60 -0.27 1.23 4.10
CA ASP A 60 -0.92 2.50 4.38
C ASP A 60 0.21 3.49 4.73
N THR A 61 0.53 4.38 3.80
CA THR A 61 1.73 5.24 3.85
C THR A 61 1.45 6.68 3.42
N GLU A 62 0.18 7.09 3.46
CA GLU A 62 -0.27 8.41 3.03
C GLU A 62 0.22 8.76 1.61
N GLY A 63 0.06 7.83 0.68
CA GLY A 63 0.15 8.06 -0.76
C GLY A 63 1.24 7.32 -1.51
N SER A 64 2.18 6.68 -0.82
CA SER A 64 3.27 5.94 -1.47
C SER A 64 2.96 4.47 -1.75
N GLU A 65 1.72 4.01 -1.52
CA GLU A 65 1.33 2.60 -1.53
C GLU A 65 1.66 1.92 -2.85
N PHE A 66 1.30 2.55 -3.97
CA PHE A 66 1.56 2.02 -5.31
C PHE A 66 3.07 1.94 -5.61
N ASN A 67 3.85 2.94 -5.19
CA ASN A 67 5.29 2.96 -5.43
C ASN A 67 6.01 1.89 -4.60
N ILE A 68 5.59 1.67 -3.35
CA ILE A 68 6.08 0.57 -2.52
C ILE A 68 5.75 -0.77 -3.18
N LEU A 69 4.48 -0.97 -3.57
CA LEU A 69 4.01 -2.23 -4.13
C LEU A 69 4.65 -2.56 -5.49
N LYS A 70 4.88 -1.55 -6.33
CA LYS A 70 5.53 -1.70 -7.64
C LYS A 70 6.96 -2.23 -7.53
N GLU A 71 7.68 -1.85 -6.47
CA GLU A 71 9.07 -2.28 -6.26
C GLU A 71 9.16 -3.65 -5.57
N LEU A 72 8.11 -4.12 -4.89
CA LEU A 72 8.12 -5.42 -4.20
C LEU A 72 8.39 -6.58 -5.17
N ASP A 73 9.44 -7.35 -4.89
CA ASP A 73 9.78 -8.55 -5.68
C ASP A 73 8.85 -9.72 -5.32
N LEU A 74 7.73 -9.80 -6.03
CA LEU A 74 6.74 -10.87 -5.91
C LEU A 74 7.22 -12.24 -6.43
N ASN A 75 8.40 -12.31 -7.07
CA ASN A 75 9.04 -13.59 -7.39
C ASN A 75 9.85 -14.12 -6.20
N LYS A 76 10.43 -13.22 -5.39
CA LYS A 76 11.14 -13.55 -4.14
C LYS A 76 10.19 -13.78 -2.98
N TYR A 77 9.18 -12.93 -2.82
CA TYR A 77 8.22 -12.96 -1.71
C TYR A 77 6.84 -13.43 -2.17
N ASN A 78 6.44 -14.59 -1.66
CA ASN A 78 5.11 -15.16 -1.81
C ASN A 78 4.18 -14.61 -0.72
N VAL A 79 3.53 -13.50 -1.01
CA VAL A 79 2.53 -12.89 -0.12
C VAL A 79 1.16 -13.54 -0.35
N SER A 80 0.43 -13.90 0.71
CA SER A 80 -0.88 -14.56 0.57
C SER A 80 -2.03 -13.56 0.42
N ILE A 81 -2.01 -12.46 1.17
CA ILE A 81 -3.05 -11.43 1.21
C ILE A 81 -2.41 -10.05 1.34
N PHE A 82 -2.93 -9.07 0.61
CA PHE A 82 -2.63 -7.65 0.80
C PHE A 82 -3.87 -6.87 1.23
N THR A 83 -3.67 -5.84 2.06
CA THR A 83 -4.56 -4.68 2.13
C THR A 83 -3.80 -3.45 1.71
N ILE A 84 -4.32 -2.72 0.73
CA ILE A 84 -3.67 -1.53 0.19
C ILE A 84 -4.63 -0.36 0.31
N GLU A 85 -4.20 0.69 1.02
CA GLU A 85 -4.98 1.92 1.11
C GLU A 85 -5.08 2.57 -0.27
N HIS A 86 -6.29 2.98 -0.66
CA HIS A 86 -6.52 3.83 -1.82
C HIS A 86 -7.24 5.13 -1.46
N ASN A 87 -7.79 5.25 -0.24
CA ASN A 87 -8.50 6.42 0.31
C ASN A 87 -9.49 7.08 -0.68
N PHE A 88 -10.34 6.25 -1.30
CA PHE A 88 -11.29 6.62 -2.37
C PHE A 88 -10.71 7.28 -3.65
N ILE A 89 -9.39 7.30 -3.82
CA ILE A 89 -8.74 7.83 -5.02
C ILE A 89 -8.78 6.76 -6.12
N GLU A 90 -9.67 6.96 -7.10
CA GLU A 90 -9.89 5.99 -8.20
C GLU A 90 -8.62 5.71 -9.01
N GLU A 91 -7.74 6.70 -9.21
CA GLU A 91 -6.47 6.49 -9.90
C GLU A 91 -5.56 5.51 -9.14
N LYS A 92 -5.42 5.67 -7.81
CA LYS A 92 -4.64 4.75 -6.96
C LYS A 92 -5.25 3.36 -6.97
N ARG A 93 -6.57 3.26 -6.74
CA ARG A 93 -7.29 1.98 -6.75
C ARG A 93 -7.06 1.22 -8.07
N ASN A 94 -7.18 1.91 -9.21
CA ASN A 94 -6.98 1.31 -10.52
C ASN A 94 -5.53 0.86 -10.77
N LYS A 95 -4.54 1.69 -10.40
CA LYS A 95 -3.12 1.33 -10.52
C LYS A 95 -2.76 0.10 -9.69
N VAL A 96 -3.21 0.07 -8.43
CA VAL A 96 -3.00 -1.07 -7.52
C VAL A 96 -3.69 -2.32 -8.05
N LYS A 97 -4.96 -2.21 -8.46
CA LYS A 97 -5.73 -3.33 -9.02
C LYS A 97 -5.04 -3.93 -10.24
N GLN A 98 -4.65 -3.12 -11.21
CA GLN A 98 -3.96 -3.59 -12.42
C GLN A 98 -2.63 -4.28 -12.11
N LEU A 99 -1.83 -3.72 -11.19
CA LEU A 99 -0.55 -4.31 -10.79
C LEU A 99 -0.75 -5.68 -10.12
N LEU A 100 -1.71 -5.79 -9.20
CA LEU A 100 -1.96 -7.01 -8.43
C LEU A 100 -2.64 -8.09 -9.27
N GLU A 101 -3.60 -7.74 -10.13
CA GLU A 101 -4.24 -8.68 -11.05
C GLU A 101 -3.24 -9.30 -12.03
N LYS A 102 -2.31 -8.49 -12.55
CA LYS A 102 -1.20 -8.99 -13.38
C LYS A 102 -0.33 -10.02 -12.65
N ASN A 103 -0.27 -9.97 -11.33
CA ASN A 103 0.50 -10.87 -10.47
C ASN A 103 -0.35 -11.97 -9.80
N ASN A 104 -1.54 -12.27 -10.34
CA ASN A 104 -2.47 -13.31 -9.85
C ASN A 104 -3.04 -13.04 -8.45
N TYR A 105 -3.27 -11.78 -8.10
CA TYR A 105 -4.06 -11.38 -6.93
C TYR A 105 -5.37 -10.77 -7.38
N PHE A 106 -6.44 -11.06 -6.66
CA PHE A 106 -7.78 -10.60 -6.99
C PHE A 106 -8.34 -9.75 -5.87
N ASN A 107 -8.95 -8.63 -6.26
CA ASN A 107 -9.65 -7.77 -5.32
C ASN A 107 -10.93 -8.48 -4.83
N VAL A 108 -11.13 -8.52 -3.53
CA VAL A 108 -12.29 -9.15 -2.88
C VAL A 108 -12.98 -8.14 -1.97
N PHE A 109 -14.24 -8.39 -1.64
CA PHE A 109 -15.02 -7.55 -0.72
C PHE A 109 -15.14 -6.08 -1.13
N GLU A 110 -15.07 -5.75 -2.43
CA GLU A 110 -15.12 -4.36 -2.93
C GLU A 110 -16.34 -3.57 -2.41
N LYS A 111 -17.48 -4.24 -2.22
CA LYS A 111 -18.73 -3.60 -1.76
C LYS A 111 -18.72 -3.21 -0.28
N ILE A 112 -17.81 -3.76 0.51
CA ILE A 112 -17.72 -3.54 1.97
C ILE A 112 -16.35 -3.03 2.42
N SER A 113 -15.41 -2.88 1.48
CA SER A 113 -14.08 -2.34 1.74
C SER A 113 -14.09 -0.86 1.41
N ALA A 114 -13.94 -0.02 2.44
CA ALA A 114 -14.08 1.43 2.34
C ALA A 114 -12.83 2.09 1.74
N PHE A 115 -11.83 2.33 2.59
CA PHE A 115 -10.60 3.05 2.23
C PHE A 115 -9.56 2.14 1.56
N ASP A 116 -9.70 0.82 1.74
CA ASP A 116 -8.74 -0.20 1.33
C ASP A 116 -9.26 -1.11 0.22
N GLY A 117 -8.33 -1.65 -0.57
CA GLY A 117 -8.55 -2.82 -1.40
C GLY A 117 -7.96 -4.08 -0.73
N TRP A 118 -8.76 -5.15 -0.65
CA TRP A 118 -8.31 -6.46 -0.17
C TRP A 118 -7.95 -7.34 -1.35
N TYR A 119 -6.70 -7.78 -1.42
CA TYR A 119 -6.22 -8.58 -2.54
C TYR A 119 -5.75 -9.95 -2.08
N VAL A 120 -6.40 -10.99 -2.58
CA VAL A 120 -6.12 -12.38 -2.23
C VAL A 120 -5.44 -13.08 -3.40
N LYS A 121 -4.37 -13.82 -3.13
CA LYS A 121 -3.67 -14.60 -4.16
C LYS A 121 -4.60 -15.69 -4.72
N LYS A 122 -4.57 -15.90 -6.04
CA LYS A 122 -5.45 -16.86 -6.75
C LYS A 122 -5.51 -18.26 -6.13
N ASN A 123 -4.36 -18.76 -5.66
CA ASN A 123 -4.23 -20.11 -5.11
C ASN A 123 -4.45 -20.16 -3.59
N ASN A 124 -4.80 -19.05 -2.95
CA ASN A 124 -5.13 -19.02 -1.52
C ASN A 124 -6.45 -19.78 -1.29
N PRO A 125 -6.53 -20.72 -0.33
CA PRO A 125 -7.76 -21.46 -0.03
C PRO A 125 -8.97 -20.58 0.28
N VAL A 126 -8.76 -19.40 0.86
CA VAL A 126 -9.83 -18.42 1.14
C VAL A 126 -10.52 -17.98 -0.15
N PHE A 127 -9.77 -17.86 -1.26
CA PHE A 127 -10.34 -17.49 -2.56
C PHE A 127 -11.40 -18.50 -3.01
N ASN A 128 -11.17 -19.79 -2.80
CA ASN A 128 -12.14 -20.85 -3.16
C ASN A 128 -13.42 -20.82 -2.32
N ILE A 129 -13.43 -20.15 -1.17
CA ILE A 129 -14.63 -20.00 -0.33
C ILE A 129 -15.48 -18.84 -0.86
N LEU A 130 -14.86 -17.79 -1.40
CA LEU A 130 -15.55 -16.58 -1.86
C LEU A 130 -16.28 -16.73 -3.20
N TYR A 131 -15.89 -17.74 -4.00
CA TYR A 131 -16.44 -17.97 -5.35
C TYR A 131 -17.09 -19.37 -5.49
N LYS A 132 -17.51 -19.98 -4.38
CA LYS A 132 -18.46 -21.11 -4.38
C LYS A 132 -19.90 -20.60 -4.46
#